data_AF-A0A0M3QWG7-F1
#
_entry.id   AF-A0A0M3QWG7-F1
#
_cell.length_a   1.000
_cell.length_b   1.000
_cell.length_c   1.000
_cell.angle_alpha   90.00
_cell.angle_beta   90.00
_cell.angle_gamma   90.00
#
_symmetry.space_group_name_H-M   'P 1'
#
loop_
_entity.id
_entity.type
_entity.pdbx_description
1 polymer ?
#
loop_
_entity_poly.entity_id
_entity_poly.type
_entity_poly.pdbx_seq_one_letter_code
_entity_poly.pdbx_strand_id
1 'polypeptide(L)'
;MINVPGHLPFQVLCSDNSTVGPGWTIIQQRINGKEDFENNWNTYRDGFGPFDGDFFLGLNKIHILTHSQRHELYIYMQKFNNEWYSAHYDNFRVGSEDDLFELQSLGNYTGTNNINDFLREQEHMKFTTYDRDNDKWEKHNCAMDYMSGGWWYRSCANWYVSKNSQYSNKELIFLYVQQPKWRVLSNSKR
;
A
#
# COMPACT_ATOMS: atom_id res chain seq x y z
N MET A 1 -12.69 -1.30 -13.97
CA MET A 1 -13.01 0.12 -13.75
C MET A 1 -13.88 0.21 -12.50
N ILE A 2 -13.56 1.11 -11.58
CA ILE A 2 -14.37 1.37 -10.38
C ILE A 2 -15.01 2.75 -10.53
N ASN A 3 -16.24 2.88 -10.01
CA ASN A 3 -16.96 4.14 -9.90
C ASN A 3 -17.16 4.46 -8.42
N VAL A 4 -16.60 5.59 -7.98
CA VAL A 4 -16.78 6.12 -6.63
C VAL A 4 -17.58 7.41 -6.74
N PRO A 5 -18.73 7.56 -6.04
CA PRO A 5 -19.55 8.76 -6.12
C PRO A 5 -18.74 10.03 -5.85
N GLY A 6 -18.90 11.05 -6.69
CA GLY A 6 -18.17 12.32 -6.59
C GLY A 6 -16.80 12.35 -7.25
N HIS A 7 -16.34 11.23 -7.84
CA HIS A 7 -15.05 11.14 -8.53
C HIS A 7 -15.21 10.58 -9.96
N LEU A 8 -14.26 10.92 -10.83
CA LEU A 8 -14.20 10.32 -12.16
C LEU A 8 -13.86 8.82 -12.06
N PRO A 9 -14.50 7.93 -12.84
CA PRO A 9 -14.15 6.52 -12.86
C PRO A 9 -12.69 6.28 -13.25
N PHE A 10 -12.05 5.30 -12.63
CA PHE A 10 -10.67 4.93 -12.94
C PHE A 10 -10.49 3.41 -13.05
N GLN A 11 -9.43 3.00 -13.73
CA GLN A 11 -9.07 1.59 -13.86
C GLN A 11 -8.32 1.12 -12.62
N VAL A 12 -8.55 -0.14 -12.28
CA VAL A 12 -7.85 -0.87 -11.21
C VAL A 12 -7.62 -2.30 -11.66
N LEU A 13 -6.63 -2.95 -11.07
CA LEU A 13 -6.45 -4.38 -11.19
C LEU A 13 -7.13 -5.10 -10.02
N CYS A 14 -8.07 -6.00 -10.33
CA CYS A 14 -8.71 -6.86 -9.33
C CYS A 14 -7.94 -8.18 -9.25
N SER A 15 -7.70 -8.67 -8.04
CA SER A 15 -7.13 -10.00 -7.82
C SER A 15 -8.16 -11.08 -8.18
N ASP A 16 -7.79 -11.94 -9.11
CA ASP A 16 -8.42 -13.24 -9.38
C ASP A 16 -7.70 -14.41 -8.66
N ASN A 17 -6.62 -14.10 -7.94
CA ASN A 17 -5.72 -15.05 -7.32
C ASN A 17 -6.34 -15.73 -6.07
N SER A 18 -6.03 -17.03 -5.90
CA SER A 18 -6.41 -17.85 -4.76
C SER A 18 -5.76 -17.42 -3.43
N THR A 19 -4.64 -16.68 -3.44
CA THR A 19 -3.91 -16.31 -2.22
C THR A 19 -4.74 -15.45 -1.26
N VAL A 20 -5.47 -14.45 -1.78
CA VAL A 20 -6.30 -13.53 -0.98
C VAL A 20 -7.80 -13.72 -1.25
N GLY A 21 -8.13 -14.52 -2.26
CA GLY A 21 -9.48 -14.73 -2.75
C GLY A 21 -10.00 -13.55 -3.60
N PRO A 22 -11.27 -13.60 -4.01
CA PRO A 22 -11.86 -12.55 -4.84
C PRO A 22 -12.21 -11.30 -4.04
N GLY A 23 -12.26 -10.16 -4.74
CA GLY A 23 -12.75 -8.88 -4.22
C GLY A 23 -11.67 -7.88 -3.80
N TRP A 24 -10.40 -8.24 -3.96
CA TRP A 24 -9.28 -7.36 -3.66
C TRP A 24 -8.87 -6.52 -4.87
N THR A 25 -8.68 -5.23 -4.64
CA THR A 25 -8.01 -4.33 -5.59
C THR A 25 -6.53 -4.27 -5.27
N ILE A 26 -5.68 -4.47 -6.27
CA ILE A 26 -4.23 -4.37 -6.14
C ILE A 26 -3.84 -2.89 -6.27
N ILE A 27 -3.21 -2.34 -5.23
CA ILE A 27 -2.75 -0.93 -5.21
C ILE A 27 -1.26 -0.79 -5.50
N GLN A 28 -0.49 -1.86 -5.30
CA GLN A 28 0.92 -1.95 -5.66
C GLN A 28 1.25 -3.41 -6.00
N GLN A 29 2.05 -3.59 -7.05
CA GLN A 29 2.55 -4.89 -7.47
C GLN A 29 4.02 -4.77 -7.89
N ARG A 30 4.85 -5.70 -7.42
CA ARG A 30 6.23 -5.91 -7.86
C ARG A 30 6.42 -7.38 -8.22
N ILE A 31 6.62 -7.67 -9.50
CA ILE A 31 6.69 -9.03 -10.06
C ILE A 31 7.88 -9.24 -11.01
N ASN A 32 8.42 -8.17 -11.62
CA ASN A 32 9.47 -8.29 -12.63
C ASN A 32 10.62 -7.27 -12.49
N GLY A 33 10.48 -6.26 -11.64
CA GLY A 33 11.53 -5.28 -11.36
C GLY A 33 11.79 -4.29 -12.51
N LYS A 34 10.88 -4.18 -13.49
CA LYS A 34 11.10 -3.33 -14.67
C LYS A 34 10.71 -1.88 -14.48
N GLU A 35 9.80 -1.60 -13.55
CA GLU A 35 9.43 -0.23 -13.22
C GLU A 35 10.32 0.30 -12.12
N ASP A 36 10.78 1.54 -12.31
CA ASP A 36 11.46 2.29 -11.28
C ASP A 36 10.44 2.75 -10.24
N PHE A 37 10.78 2.60 -8.98
CA PHE A 37 9.97 3.06 -7.85
C PHE A 37 10.66 4.23 -7.14
N GLU A 38 11.88 4.61 -7.52
CA GLU A 38 12.53 5.85 -7.11
C GLU A 38 11.93 7.03 -7.89
N ASN A 39 10.68 7.34 -7.57
CA ASN A 39 9.87 8.32 -8.28
C ASN A 39 9.55 9.56 -7.43
N ASN A 40 9.27 10.67 -8.12
CA ASN A 40 8.91 11.94 -7.49
C ASN A 40 7.48 11.94 -6.93
N TRP A 41 7.15 12.99 -6.19
CA TRP A 41 5.84 13.20 -5.57
C TRP A 41 4.68 13.09 -6.55
N ASN A 42 4.77 13.79 -7.69
CA ASN A 42 3.69 13.82 -8.69
C ASN A 42 3.48 12.44 -9.32
N THR A 43 4.54 11.70 -9.60
CA THR A 43 4.46 10.34 -10.12
C THR A 43 3.78 9.39 -9.11
N TYR A 44 4.12 9.49 -7.82
CA TYR A 44 3.44 8.73 -6.77
C TYR A 44 1.98 9.15 -6.57
N ARG A 45 1.69 10.45 -6.67
CA ARG A 45 0.34 11.00 -6.61
C ARG A 45 -0.55 10.39 -7.69
N ASP A 46 -0.08 10.40 -8.93
CA ASP A 46 -0.87 10.03 -10.11
C ASP A 46 -0.87 8.51 -10.35
N GLY A 47 0.17 7.81 -9.93
CA GLY A 47 0.40 6.39 -10.17
C GLY A 47 1.24 6.14 -11.43
N PHE A 48 1.86 4.96 -11.50
CA PHE A 48 2.81 4.59 -12.56
C PHE A 48 2.90 3.09 -12.74
N GLY A 49 3.50 2.68 -13.86
CA GLY A 49 3.69 1.28 -14.23
C GLY A 49 2.44 0.62 -14.85
N PRO A 50 2.62 -0.45 -15.66
CA PRO A 50 1.52 -1.15 -16.30
C PRO A 50 0.94 -2.28 -15.43
N PHE A 51 -0.36 -2.55 -15.56
CA PHE A 51 -1.03 -3.60 -14.77
C PHE A 51 -0.57 -5.03 -15.06
N ASP A 52 0.10 -5.27 -16.19
CA ASP A 52 0.72 -6.57 -16.53
C ASP A 52 2.17 -6.70 -16.02
N GLY A 53 2.63 -5.72 -15.23
CA GLY A 53 4.00 -5.63 -14.71
C GLY A 53 4.05 -5.14 -13.27
N ASP A 54 5.12 -4.43 -12.97
CA ASP A 54 5.24 -3.68 -11.73
C ASP A 54 4.38 -2.42 -11.84
N PHE A 55 3.63 -2.05 -10.81
CA PHE A 55 2.87 -0.79 -10.83
C PHE A 55 2.54 -0.29 -9.43
N PHE A 56 2.21 0.99 -9.37
CA PHE A 56 1.62 1.66 -8.22
C PHE A 56 0.37 2.43 -8.66
N LEU A 57 -0.76 2.16 -8.02
CA LEU A 57 -2.07 2.68 -8.46
C LEU A 57 -2.15 4.21 -8.44
N GLY A 58 -1.43 4.85 -7.52
CA GLY A 58 -1.41 6.29 -7.31
C GLY A 58 -2.12 6.70 -6.02
N LEU A 59 -1.49 7.59 -5.24
CA LEU A 59 -1.98 8.01 -3.92
C LEU A 59 -3.36 8.68 -4.01
N ASN A 60 -3.63 9.46 -5.06
CA ASN A 60 -4.95 10.06 -5.26
C ASN A 60 -6.05 9.01 -5.36
N LYS A 61 -5.81 7.93 -6.10
CA LYS A 61 -6.78 6.84 -6.28
C LYS A 61 -6.93 6.03 -4.99
N ILE A 62 -5.83 5.78 -4.28
CA ILE A 62 -5.83 5.08 -2.99
C ILE A 62 -6.60 5.89 -1.93
N HIS A 63 -6.39 7.20 -1.87
CA HIS A 63 -7.15 8.09 -1.01
C HIS A 63 -8.65 8.00 -1.32
N ILE A 64 -9.05 8.15 -2.59
CA ILE A 64 -10.46 8.07 -3.00
C ILE A 64 -11.10 6.75 -2.55
N LEU A 65 -10.43 5.61 -2.77
CA LEU A 65 -10.93 4.29 -2.36
C LEU A 65 -11.09 4.21 -0.84
N THR A 66 -10.03 4.51 -0.10
CA THR A 66 -9.97 4.28 1.35
C THR A 66 -10.76 5.31 2.16
N HIS A 67 -11.06 6.48 1.57
CA HIS A 67 -11.84 7.54 2.20
C HIS A 67 -13.34 7.44 1.88
N SER A 68 -13.73 6.84 0.74
CA SER A 68 -15.15 6.69 0.40
C SER A 68 -15.87 5.74 1.36
N GLN A 69 -15.15 4.77 1.92
CA GLN A 69 -15.61 3.85 2.95
C GLN A 69 -14.44 3.09 3.57
N ARG A 70 -14.69 2.39 4.68
CA ARG A 70 -13.68 1.52 5.32
C ARG A 70 -13.17 0.48 4.32
N HIS A 71 -11.85 0.36 4.25
CA HIS A 71 -11.12 -0.67 3.51
C HIS A 71 -10.12 -1.35 4.44
N GLU A 72 -9.86 -2.62 4.19
CA GLU A 72 -8.84 -3.44 4.81
C GLU A 72 -7.59 -3.44 3.91
N LEU A 73 -6.41 -3.60 4.51
CA LEU A 73 -5.14 -3.72 3.79
C LEU A 73 -4.58 -5.13 4.00
N TYR A 74 -4.23 -5.80 2.90
CA TYR A 74 -3.46 -7.03 2.93
C TYR A 74 -2.14 -6.80 2.20
N ILE A 75 -1.04 -7.19 2.83
CA ILE A 75 0.31 -7.13 2.26
C ILE A 75 0.77 -8.57 2.11
N TYR A 76 1.19 -8.94 0.91
CA TYR A 76 1.84 -10.22 0.62
C TYR A 76 3.25 -9.98 0.14
N MET A 77 4.19 -10.71 0.72
CA MET A 77 5.57 -10.75 0.27
C MET A 77 6.03 -12.20 0.09
N GLN A 78 6.66 -12.51 -1.04
CA GLN A 78 7.27 -13.82 -1.28
C GLN A 78 8.72 -13.66 -1.71
N LYS A 79 9.63 -14.33 -1.00
CA LYS A 79 11.05 -14.43 -1.36
C LYS A 79 11.27 -15.60 -2.32
N PHE A 80 12.36 -15.55 -3.09
CA PHE A 80 12.75 -16.66 -3.99
C PHE A 80 13.01 -18.01 -3.34
N ASN A 81 13.32 -18.07 -2.05
CA ASN A 81 13.41 -19.34 -1.32
C ASN A 81 12.03 -19.95 -0.97
N ASN A 82 10.94 -19.42 -1.57
CA ASN A 82 9.54 -19.76 -1.31
C ASN A 82 9.05 -19.41 0.11
N GLU A 83 9.86 -18.72 0.89
CA GLU A 83 9.40 -18.15 2.15
C GLU A 83 8.47 -16.97 1.84
N TRP A 84 7.31 -16.94 2.48
CA TRP A 84 6.32 -15.91 2.26
C TRP A 84 5.84 -15.35 3.59
N TYR A 85 5.38 -14.11 3.54
CA TYR A 85 4.87 -13.39 4.68
C TYR A 85 3.61 -12.63 4.29
N SER A 86 2.74 -12.46 5.27
CA SER A 86 1.56 -11.63 5.13
C SER A 86 1.33 -10.77 6.35
N ALA A 87 0.81 -9.57 6.10
CA ALA A 87 0.30 -8.66 7.09
C ALA A 87 -1.09 -8.20 6.66
N HIS A 88 -2.03 -8.20 7.58
CA HIS A 88 -3.41 -7.83 7.35
C HIS A 88 -3.87 -6.84 8.42
N TYR A 89 -4.46 -5.74 7.97
CA TYR A 89 -5.04 -4.70 8.82
C TYR A 89 -6.52 -4.57 8.48
N ASP A 90 -7.39 -4.70 9.48
CA ASP A 90 -8.86 -4.59 9.30
C ASP A 90 -9.37 -3.16 9.02
N ASN A 91 -8.46 -2.21 8.86
CA ASN A 91 -8.70 -0.83 8.45
C ASN A 91 -7.43 -0.25 7.82
N PHE A 92 -7.59 0.55 6.78
CA PHE A 92 -6.54 1.26 6.09
C PHE A 92 -7.11 2.52 5.48
N ARG A 93 -6.57 3.67 5.89
CA ARG A 93 -7.03 4.98 5.43
C ARG A 93 -5.86 5.89 5.12
N VAL A 94 -5.89 6.49 3.94
CA VAL A 94 -4.89 7.44 3.47
C VAL A 94 -5.54 8.81 3.33
N GLY A 95 -4.87 9.84 3.82
CA GLY A 95 -5.30 11.24 3.75
C GLY A 95 -5.27 11.80 2.32
N SER A 96 -5.79 13.00 2.16
CA SER A 96 -5.76 13.71 0.88
C SER A 96 -4.35 14.24 0.55
N GLU A 97 -4.17 14.83 -0.63
CA GLU A 97 -2.91 15.51 -0.94
C GLU A 97 -2.65 16.71 -0.02
N ASP A 98 -3.71 17.41 0.42
CA ASP A 98 -3.61 18.51 1.39
C ASP A 98 -3.13 18.01 2.77
N ASP A 99 -3.47 16.77 3.12
CA ASP A 99 -2.95 16.06 4.29
C ASP A 99 -1.60 15.38 4.04
N LEU A 100 -0.97 15.63 2.87
CA LEU A 100 0.29 15.02 2.45
C LEU A 100 0.22 13.49 2.43
N PHE A 101 -0.94 12.97 2.02
CA PHE A 101 -1.28 11.55 1.96
C PHE A 101 -0.97 10.79 3.25
N GLU A 102 -1.17 11.41 4.42
CA GLU A 102 -0.91 10.77 5.72
C GLU A 102 -1.53 9.36 5.82
N LEU A 103 -0.79 8.41 6.40
CA LEU A 103 -1.36 7.11 6.81
C LEU A 103 -2.24 7.32 8.04
N GLN A 104 -3.47 7.78 7.82
CA GLN A 104 -4.36 8.28 8.87
C GLN A 104 -4.78 7.21 9.88
N SER A 105 -4.90 5.95 9.46
CA SER A 105 -5.26 4.87 10.38
C SER A 105 -4.99 3.48 9.82
N LEU A 106 -4.58 2.58 10.71
CA LEU A 106 -4.45 1.14 10.53
C LEU A 106 -5.31 0.41 11.56
N GLY A 107 -6.02 -0.62 11.09
CA GLY A 107 -6.86 -1.48 11.91
C GLY A 107 -6.08 -2.46 12.78
N ASN A 108 -6.77 -3.45 13.33
CA ASN A 108 -6.10 -4.53 14.06
C ASN A 108 -5.18 -5.32 13.12
N TYR A 109 -3.97 -5.58 13.59
CA TYR A 109 -2.97 -6.35 12.85
C TYR A 109 -3.13 -7.85 13.06
N THR A 110 -3.04 -8.60 11.96
CA THR A 110 -2.81 -10.04 11.95
C THR A 110 -1.75 -10.35 10.90
N GLY A 111 -0.83 -11.27 11.17
CA GLY A 111 0.21 -11.62 10.23
C GLY A 111 0.71 -13.04 10.41
N THR A 112 1.59 -13.49 9.50
CA THR A 112 2.15 -14.83 9.52
C THR A 112 3.57 -14.86 10.08
N ASN A 113 4.04 -16.06 10.46
CA ASN A 113 5.43 -16.33 10.86
C ASN A 113 5.95 -15.45 12.01
N ASN A 114 5.08 -15.02 12.94
CA ASN A 114 5.42 -14.15 14.07
C ASN A 114 6.12 -12.85 13.64
N ILE A 115 5.82 -12.33 12.45
CA ILE A 115 6.27 -11.00 12.05
C ILE A 115 5.59 -9.95 12.92
N ASN A 116 6.38 -8.99 13.40
CA ASN A 116 5.90 -7.83 14.14
C ASN A 116 5.09 -6.89 13.24
N ASP A 117 4.19 -6.10 13.84
CA ASP A 117 3.46 -5.03 13.17
C ASP A 117 4.42 -3.87 12.80
N PHE A 118 5.14 -4.02 11.70
CA PHE A 118 6.13 -3.04 11.24
C PHE A 118 5.50 -1.77 10.63
N LEU A 119 4.24 -1.83 10.20
CA LEU A 119 3.58 -0.65 9.62
C LEU A 119 2.97 0.26 10.69
N ARG A 120 2.70 -0.26 11.90
CA ARG A 120 2.20 0.54 13.02
C ARG A 120 3.03 1.78 13.31
N GLU A 121 4.35 1.68 13.24
CA GLU A 121 5.24 2.81 13.50
C GLU A 121 5.07 3.95 12.49
N GLN A 122 4.52 3.65 11.32
CA GLN A 122 4.26 4.59 10.22
C GLN A 122 2.84 5.16 10.26
N GLU A 123 1.97 4.69 11.15
CA GLU A 123 0.66 5.30 11.37
C GLU A 123 0.84 6.77 11.79
N HIS A 124 0.03 7.66 11.20
CA HIS A 124 0.12 9.12 11.29
C HIS A 124 1.38 9.75 10.67
N MET A 125 2.17 8.99 9.91
CA MET A 125 3.25 9.58 9.11
C MET A 125 2.72 10.06 7.77
N LYS A 126 3.34 11.13 7.28
CA LYS A 126 3.08 11.70 5.95
C LYS A 126 3.88 10.93 4.91
N PHE A 127 3.40 10.93 3.67
CA PHE A 127 4.14 10.30 2.59
C PHE A 127 5.37 11.15 2.25
N THR A 128 6.49 10.51 1.93
CA THR A 128 7.76 11.16 1.61
C THR A 128 8.34 10.56 0.34
N THR A 129 8.84 11.41 -0.56
CA THR A 129 9.57 11.04 -1.79
C THR A 129 10.91 11.78 -1.82
N TYR A 130 11.80 11.43 -2.76
CA TYR A 130 13.13 12.05 -2.82
C TYR A 130 13.07 13.58 -3.01
N ASP A 131 12.02 14.09 -3.66
CA ASP A 131 11.80 15.51 -3.94
C ASP A 131 10.84 16.19 -2.94
N ARG A 132 10.26 15.44 -1.99
CA ARG A 132 9.36 15.99 -0.98
C ARG A 132 9.51 15.24 0.34
N ASP A 133 10.34 15.82 1.21
CA ASP A 133 10.59 15.31 2.56
C ASP A 133 9.49 15.75 3.54
N ASN A 134 8.74 14.78 4.04
CA ASN A 134 7.76 14.96 5.11
C ASN A 134 7.99 13.98 6.27
N ASP A 135 9.16 13.35 6.34
CA ASP A 135 9.47 12.44 7.43
C ASP A 135 9.89 13.22 8.69
N LYS A 136 10.07 12.52 9.82
CA LYS A 136 10.44 13.13 11.11
C LYS A 136 11.95 13.13 11.34
N TRP A 137 12.77 12.72 10.38
CA TRP A 137 14.21 12.79 10.50
C TRP A 137 14.73 14.15 10.04
N GLU A 138 14.99 15.02 11.02
CA GLU A 138 15.39 16.41 10.76
C GLU A 138 16.72 16.60 10.00
N LYS A 139 17.54 15.55 9.84
CA LYS A 139 18.89 15.67 9.27
C LYS A 139 19.00 15.21 7.81
N HIS A 140 18.11 14.34 7.36
CA HIS A 140 18.26 13.55 6.14
C HIS A 140 16.89 13.15 5.62
N ASN A 141 16.74 13.08 4.29
CA ASN A 141 15.51 12.59 3.67
C ASN A 141 15.61 11.08 3.47
N CYS A 142 14.74 10.33 4.13
CA CYS A 142 14.77 8.87 4.04
C CYS A 142 14.59 8.32 2.62
N ALA A 143 13.74 8.95 1.83
CA ALA A 143 13.47 8.54 0.45
C ALA A 143 14.67 8.79 -0.48
N MET A 144 15.56 9.73 -0.11
CA MET A 144 16.74 10.09 -0.89
C MET A 144 17.98 9.32 -0.41
N ASP A 145 18.19 9.22 0.90
CA ASP A 145 19.49 8.83 1.47
C ASP A 145 19.60 7.33 1.78
N TYR A 146 18.49 6.64 2.06
CA TYR A 146 18.52 5.29 2.63
C TYR A 146 17.56 4.30 1.99
N MET A 147 16.41 4.80 1.54
CA MET A 147 15.28 3.99 1.12
C MET A 147 14.84 4.53 -0.23
N SER A 148 15.36 4.03 -1.35
CA SER A 148 14.94 4.60 -2.62
C SER A 148 13.42 4.38 -2.85
N GLY A 149 12.71 5.41 -3.29
CA GLY A 149 11.26 5.37 -3.48
C GLY A 149 10.45 5.96 -2.34
N GLY A 150 9.14 6.09 -2.59
CA GLY A 150 8.22 6.79 -1.72
C GLY A 150 7.58 5.91 -0.66
N TRP A 151 7.44 6.41 0.57
CA TRP A 151 6.75 5.70 1.66
C TRP A 151 6.27 6.66 2.75
N TRP A 152 5.43 6.15 3.66
CA TRP A 152 5.15 6.80 4.94
C TRP A 152 6.34 6.58 5.88
N TYR A 153 7.38 7.41 5.78
CA TYR A 153 8.58 7.30 6.62
C TYR A 153 8.42 8.06 7.94
N ARG A 154 8.86 7.47 9.06
CA ARG A 154 8.93 8.14 10.37
C ARG A 154 10.31 8.75 10.62
N SER A 155 11.28 7.93 10.97
CA SER A 155 12.70 8.29 10.98
C SER A 155 13.37 7.23 10.13
N CYS A 156 12.94 7.24 8.88
CA CYS A 156 12.90 6.14 7.93
C CYS A 156 11.93 5.05 8.39
N ALA A 157 11.92 3.93 7.67
CA ALA A 157 11.05 2.80 7.96
C ALA A 157 11.88 1.55 8.15
N ASN A 158 11.26 0.54 8.75
CA ASN A 158 11.85 -0.78 8.80
C ASN A 158 11.99 -1.32 7.37
N TRP A 159 13.19 -1.75 7.04
CA TRP A 159 13.55 -2.24 5.71
C TRP A 159 12.66 -3.40 5.21
N TYR A 160 12.02 -4.17 6.09
CA TYR A 160 11.11 -5.25 5.69
C TYR A 160 9.82 -4.76 5.03
N VAL A 161 9.36 -3.54 5.31
CA VAL A 161 8.08 -3.00 4.79
C VAL A 161 8.26 -1.90 3.75
N SER A 162 9.41 -1.23 3.72
CA SER A 162 9.65 -0.07 2.86
C SER A 162 10.43 -0.35 1.56
N LYS A 163 10.45 -1.61 1.09
CA LYS A 163 11.13 -2.03 -0.16
C LYS A 163 10.42 -1.57 -1.43
N ASN A 164 10.22 -0.26 -1.57
CA ASN A 164 9.82 0.29 -2.85
C ASN A 164 11.00 0.37 -3.83
N SER A 165 12.24 0.63 -3.42
CA SER A 165 13.41 0.59 -4.33
C SER A 165 14.17 -0.71 -4.42
N GLN A 166 14.41 -1.38 -3.29
CA GLN A 166 15.25 -2.57 -3.26
C GLN A 166 14.46 -3.80 -3.68
N TYR A 167 13.91 -3.74 -4.89
CA TYR A 167 13.72 -4.94 -5.69
C TYR A 167 15.13 -5.46 -6.01
N SER A 168 15.72 -6.21 -5.07
CA SER A 168 16.55 -7.31 -5.55
C SER A 168 15.59 -8.16 -6.37
N ASN A 169 15.98 -8.64 -7.56
CA ASN A 169 15.10 -9.47 -8.42
C ASN A 169 14.33 -10.57 -7.63
N LYS A 170 14.89 -10.95 -6.48
CA LYS A 170 14.40 -11.32 -5.13
C LYS A 170 12.96 -11.77 -4.83
N GLU A 171 12.01 -10.84 -4.98
CA GLU A 171 10.84 -10.77 -4.09
C GLU A 171 9.59 -10.30 -4.81
N LEU A 172 8.44 -10.96 -4.59
CA LEU A 172 7.14 -10.44 -5.00
C LEU A 172 6.54 -9.60 -3.88
N ILE A 173 6.01 -8.42 -4.20
CA ILE A 173 5.31 -7.56 -3.22
C ILE A 173 3.96 -7.16 -3.80
N PHE A 174 2.91 -7.42 -3.05
CA PHE A 174 1.56 -6.98 -3.40
C PHE A 174 0.91 -6.30 -2.20
N LEU A 175 0.33 -5.13 -2.45
CA LEU A 175 -0.57 -4.48 -1.51
C LEU A 175 -1.97 -4.52 -2.09
N TYR A 176 -2.91 -5.00 -1.29
CA TYR A 176 -4.30 -5.18 -1.67
C TYR A 176 -5.19 -4.35 -0.75
N VAL A 177 -6.25 -3.76 -1.32
CA VAL A 177 -7.32 -3.12 -0.56
C VAL A 177 -8.67 -3.70 -0.92
N GLN A 178 -9.50 -3.93 0.10
CA GLN A 178 -10.86 -4.46 -0.07
C GLN A 178 -11.78 -3.87 1.00
N GLN A 179 -13.07 -3.71 0.69
CA GLN A 179 -14.09 -3.40 1.68
C GLN A 179 -14.27 -4.56 2.68
N PRO A 180 -14.43 -4.31 4.00
CA PRO A 180 -14.59 -5.37 4.98
C PRO A 180 -15.71 -6.35 4.60
N LYS A 181 -15.39 -7.64 4.63
CA LYS A 181 -16.36 -8.72 4.49
C LYS A 181 -17.13 -8.86 5.81
N TRP A 182 -17.92 -7.86 6.20
CA TRP A 182 -18.89 -8.11 7.27
C TRP A 182 -19.77 -9.26 6.81
N ARG A 183 -19.76 -10.37 7.58
CA ARG A 183 -20.74 -11.45 7.40
C ARG A 183 -22.09 -10.76 7.30
N VAL A 184 -22.81 -11.00 6.21
CA VAL A 184 -24.26 -10.92 6.27
C VAL A 184 -24.62 -11.89 7.40
N LEU A 185 -24.77 -11.37 8.62
CA LEU A 185 -25.48 -12.09 9.64
C LEU A 185 -26.83 -12.33 8.99
N SER A 186 -27.07 -13.59 8.67
CA SER A 186 -28.34 -14.04 8.19
C SER A 186 -29.37 -13.49 9.16
N ASN A 187 -30.14 -12.49 8.72
CA ASN A 187 -31.49 -12.32 9.22
C ASN A 187 -32.32 -13.47 8.64
N SER A 188 -31.99 -14.69 9.09
CA SER A 188 -33.00 -15.69 9.32
C SER A 188 -33.65 -15.27 10.63
N LYS A 189 -34.87 -14.73 10.52
CA LYS A 189 -35.94 -14.95 11.49
C LYS A 189 -37.26 -14.38 10.97
N ARG A 190 -38.11 -15.35 10.62
CA ARG A 190 -39.58 -15.41 10.59
C ARG A 190 -40.30 -14.70 9.44
#